data_AF-A0A7Y2T402-F1
#
_entry.id   AF-A0A7Y2T402-F1
#
_cell.length_a   1.000
_cell.length_b   1.000
_cell.length_c   1.000
_cell.angle_alpha   90.00
_cell.angle_beta   90.00
_cell.angle_gamma   90.00
#
_symmetry.space_group_name_H-M   'P 1'
#
loop_
_entity.id
_entity.type
_entity.pdbx_description
1 polymer ?
#
loop_
_entity_poly.entity_id
_entity_poly.type
_entity_poly.pdbx_seq_one_letter_code
_entity_poly.pdbx_strand_id
1 'polypeptide(L)'
;MIVSRRLTAMLIALVLSGLVHGGDTSHVVSADLLRNYVKQFNAADEELYANIPNGEAADFLAKRIPFFECPNKAVERTYYFRWWTFRKHIKKTDDGYVITEFLPNVAWARKHNTINCAVGHHYYEGRWLKHQPILDDYSVFWLRKGGRPRQYSCWLADAMLKRHWVTPNPELITDLLPDLVKNFEAWEAGRVWGKHRIGRHRSRMFFTIDDRDGMEMSIGGSGYRPTLNSYLYGDAMAIAAISRMAGNEEQAQRFDKKAEELKKLVQTRLWDSKAQFFKVLAAEAESLSDVRELIGYTPWYFNLPDAGYEEAWAQLMDPRGFSAAYGPTFTEQRHPQFKISYDGHECQWNGPSWPLATSVTLTAFANLLNDYDQDIVDKEDYFQTMMAYTHCHQRKKADGMVVPWIDENLNPFTGEWISRTRLKQWKNGSWDPKKGGKERGKDYNHSSYNDLIITGLVGLRPRADGQVVVNPLLPAGQWDYFCLDRVSYRGRDLTILWDKTGEKYHKGKGLRVFADGRLVASSPRLERVSGKP
;
A
#
# COMPACT_ATOMS: atom_id res chain seq x y z
N MET A 1 -85.30 -33.26 7.83
CA MET A 1 -84.61 -31.99 8.12
C MET A 1 -83.29 -32.30 8.81
N ILE A 2 -82.22 -32.20 8.04
CA ILE A 2 -80.81 -32.28 8.45
C ILE A 2 -80.46 -30.94 9.11
N VAL A 3 -79.73 -30.95 10.23
CA VAL A 3 -78.42 -30.26 10.38
C VAL A 3 -77.74 -30.79 11.65
N SER A 4 -76.58 -31.42 11.46
CA SER A 4 -75.65 -31.84 12.48
C SER A 4 -74.83 -30.67 13.03
N ARG A 5 -74.51 -30.67 14.32
CA ARG A 5 -73.41 -29.86 14.87
C ARG A 5 -72.31 -30.81 15.38
N ARG A 6 -71.22 -30.89 14.61
CA ARG A 6 -69.97 -31.54 15.01
C ARG A 6 -69.18 -30.58 15.91
N LEU A 7 -68.69 -31.10 17.03
CA LEU A 7 -67.64 -30.50 17.83
C LEU A 7 -66.33 -30.53 17.04
N THR A 8 -65.63 -29.40 16.96
CA THR A 8 -64.26 -29.31 16.45
C THR A 8 -63.32 -29.21 17.65
N ALA A 9 -62.58 -30.28 17.94
CA ALA A 9 -61.47 -30.26 18.88
C ALA A 9 -60.25 -29.63 18.20
N MET A 10 -59.70 -28.58 18.81
CA MET A 10 -58.52 -27.87 18.30
C MET A 10 -57.27 -28.52 18.93
N LEU A 11 -56.56 -29.34 18.16
CA LEU A 11 -55.22 -29.82 18.53
C LEU A 11 -54.22 -28.66 18.39
N ILE A 12 -53.64 -28.22 19.50
CA ILE A 12 -52.49 -27.31 19.51
C ILE A 12 -51.23 -28.17 19.35
N ALA A 13 -50.64 -28.15 18.15
CA ALA A 13 -49.33 -28.73 17.91
C ALA A 13 -48.25 -27.76 18.40
N LEU A 14 -47.58 -28.11 19.49
CA LEU A 14 -46.42 -27.40 20.02
C LEU A 14 -45.21 -27.73 19.13
N VAL A 15 -44.91 -26.87 18.15
CA VAL A 15 -43.66 -26.96 17.38
C VAL A 15 -42.55 -26.34 18.23
N LEU A 16 -41.76 -27.18 18.89
CA LEU A 16 -40.46 -26.81 19.44
C LEU A 16 -39.52 -26.52 18.26
N SER A 17 -39.47 -25.26 17.84
CA SER A 17 -38.39 -24.76 17.00
C SER A 17 -37.11 -24.75 17.84
N GLY A 18 -36.27 -25.76 17.63
CA GLY A 18 -34.88 -25.71 18.07
C GLY A 18 -34.24 -24.45 17.50
N LEU A 19 -33.86 -23.52 18.38
CA LEU A 19 -32.89 -22.48 18.08
C LEU A 19 -31.56 -23.16 17.78
N VAL A 20 -31.38 -23.58 16.53
CA VAL A 20 -30.05 -23.77 15.96
C VAL A 20 -29.43 -22.38 15.99
N HIS A 21 -28.57 -22.16 16.99
CA HIS A 21 -27.60 -21.09 16.92
C HIS A 21 -26.77 -21.38 15.67
N GLY A 22 -27.05 -20.68 14.58
CA GLY A 22 -26.19 -20.61 13.41
C GLY A 22 -24.90 -19.94 13.84
N GLY A 23 -23.99 -20.73 14.41
CA GLY A 23 -22.59 -20.34 14.51
C GLY A 23 -22.09 -20.01 13.11
N ASP A 24 -21.31 -18.94 13.02
CA ASP A 24 -20.69 -18.36 11.84
C ASP A 24 -19.81 -19.40 11.09
N THR A 25 -20.40 -20.38 10.39
CA THR A 25 -19.68 -21.48 9.73
C THR A 25 -19.05 -21.08 8.38
N SER A 26 -19.20 -19.83 7.94
CA SER A 26 -18.66 -19.36 6.65
C SER A 26 -17.22 -18.89 6.71
N HIS A 27 -16.71 -18.48 7.88
CA HIS A 27 -15.40 -17.87 8.01
C HIS A 27 -14.40 -18.79 8.73
N VAL A 28 -13.18 -18.84 8.21
CA VAL A 28 -12.08 -19.72 8.67
C VAL A 28 -11.32 -19.08 9.83
N VAL A 29 -11.04 -17.77 9.75
CA VAL A 29 -10.28 -17.07 10.80
C VAL A 29 -11.24 -16.44 11.81
N SER A 30 -11.05 -16.79 13.09
CA SER A 30 -11.89 -16.29 14.20
C SER A 30 -11.69 -14.80 14.43
N ALA A 31 -12.79 -14.09 14.70
CA ALA A 31 -12.76 -12.70 15.14
C ALA A 31 -12.06 -12.47 16.49
N ASP A 32 -11.91 -13.53 17.30
CA ASP A 32 -11.18 -13.43 18.56
C ASP A 32 -9.70 -13.18 18.35
N LEU A 33 -9.12 -13.63 17.22
CA LEU A 33 -7.74 -13.32 16.85
C LEU A 33 -7.53 -11.81 16.73
N LEU A 34 -8.40 -11.14 15.96
CA LEU A 34 -8.39 -9.68 15.83
C LEU A 34 -8.60 -9.00 17.19
N ARG A 35 -9.61 -9.42 17.96
CA ARG A 35 -9.92 -8.81 19.27
C ARG A 35 -8.76 -8.92 20.24
N ASN A 36 -8.06 -10.05 20.25
CA ASN A 36 -6.88 -10.26 21.07
C ASN A 36 -5.73 -9.31 20.70
N TYR A 37 -5.46 -9.12 19.42
CA TYR A 37 -4.45 -8.15 18.97
C TYR A 37 -4.85 -6.72 19.31
N VAL A 38 -6.08 -6.31 19.02
CA VAL A 38 -6.57 -4.96 19.35
C VAL A 38 -6.47 -4.69 20.85
N LYS A 39 -6.84 -5.65 21.70
CA LYS A 39 -6.70 -5.53 23.15
C LYS A 39 -5.25 -5.27 23.57
N GLN A 40 -4.30 -6.00 22.98
CA GLN A 40 -2.86 -5.83 23.24
C GLN A 40 -2.36 -4.46 22.78
N PHE A 41 -2.75 -4.02 21.57
CA PHE A 41 -2.35 -2.72 21.05
C PHE A 41 -2.89 -1.59 21.91
N ASN A 42 -4.19 -1.62 22.23
CA ASN A 42 -4.83 -0.62 23.09
C ASN A 42 -4.17 -0.56 24.49
N ALA A 43 -3.75 -1.69 25.06
CA ALA A 43 -3.07 -1.72 26.35
C ALA A 43 -1.62 -1.21 26.29
N ALA A 44 -0.94 -1.38 25.15
CA ALA A 44 0.44 -0.93 24.94
C ALA A 44 0.55 0.53 24.47
N ASP A 45 -0.57 1.11 24.02
CA ASP A 45 -0.68 2.43 23.39
C ASP A 45 -0.90 3.56 24.40
N GLU A 46 -0.18 4.66 24.21
CA GLU A 46 -0.54 5.98 24.75
C GLU A 46 -1.29 6.73 23.64
N GLU A 47 -2.61 6.68 23.62
CA GLU A 47 -3.42 7.28 22.54
C GLU A 47 -3.37 8.82 22.59
N LEU A 48 -2.42 9.41 21.87
CA LEU A 48 -2.25 10.86 21.78
C LEU A 48 -3.22 11.50 20.78
N TYR A 49 -3.43 10.82 19.65
CA TYR A 49 -4.21 11.32 18.53
C TYR A 49 -4.98 10.17 17.89
N ALA A 50 -6.23 10.42 17.48
CA ALA A 50 -7.01 9.50 16.67
C ALA A 50 -8.24 10.21 16.09
N ASN A 51 -8.62 9.91 14.84
CA ASN A 51 -9.94 10.32 14.32
C ASN A 51 -11.04 9.31 14.69
N ILE A 52 -10.68 8.04 14.85
CA ILE A 52 -11.54 7.01 15.42
C ILE A 52 -10.73 6.41 16.60
N PRO A 53 -11.22 6.46 17.86
CA PRO A 53 -10.43 6.23 19.10
C PRO A 53 -10.31 4.76 19.51
N ASN A 54 -9.24 4.33 20.19
CA ASN A 54 -8.94 2.92 20.50
C ASN A 54 -10.11 2.08 21.03
N GLY A 55 -11.01 2.68 21.82
CA GLY A 55 -12.21 2.03 22.34
C GLY A 55 -13.15 1.45 21.26
N GLU A 56 -13.15 2.01 20.05
CA GLU A 56 -13.99 1.53 18.93
C GLU A 56 -13.20 0.68 17.92
N ALA A 57 -11.90 0.40 18.15
CA ALA A 57 -11.04 -0.24 17.16
C ALA A 57 -11.50 -1.64 16.78
N ALA A 58 -11.82 -2.49 17.77
CA ALA A 58 -12.20 -3.88 17.53
C ALA A 58 -13.45 -3.99 16.65
N ASP A 59 -14.50 -3.23 17.01
CA ASP A 59 -15.77 -3.24 16.28
C ASP A 59 -15.65 -2.61 14.89
N PHE A 60 -14.86 -1.55 14.76
CA PHE A 60 -14.62 -0.93 13.47
C PHE A 60 -13.93 -1.91 12.51
N LEU A 61 -12.86 -2.55 12.97
CA LEU A 61 -12.03 -3.45 12.16
C LEU A 61 -12.75 -4.75 11.83
N ALA A 62 -13.43 -5.38 12.81
CA ALA A 62 -14.10 -6.66 12.61
C ALA A 62 -15.15 -6.63 11.48
N LYS A 63 -15.72 -5.44 11.21
CA LYS A 63 -16.71 -5.22 10.15
C LYS A 63 -16.10 -4.89 8.79
N ARG A 64 -14.80 -4.55 8.72
CA ARG A 64 -14.23 -3.86 7.55
C ARG A 64 -12.97 -4.48 6.96
N ILE A 65 -12.15 -5.18 7.74
CA ILE A 65 -10.87 -5.70 7.23
C ILE A 65 -10.96 -7.18 6.85
N PRO A 66 -10.13 -7.64 5.90
CA PRO A 66 -9.82 -9.06 5.79
C PRO A 66 -9.04 -9.53 7.03
N PHE A 67 -9.16 -10.81 7.37
CA PHE A 67 -8.44 -11.42 8.49
C PHE A 67 -7.30 -12.26 7.96
N PHE A 68 -6.21 -12.32 8.72
CA PHE A 68 -5.02 -13.06 8.34
C PHE A 68 -4.48 -13.86 9.51
N GLU A 69 -4.12 -15.11 9.26
CA GLU A 69 -3.47 -16.00 10.23
C GLU A 69 -2.28 -16.69 9.57
N CYS A 70 -1.14 -16.76 10.26
CA CYS A 70 0.04 -17.51 9.83
C CYS A 70 0.89 -17.94 11.04
N PRO A 71 1.87 -18.86 10.88
CA PRO A 71 2.72 -19.30 11.98
C PRO A 71 3.72 -18.21 12.42
N ASN A 72 4.06 -17.24 11.57
CA ASN A 72 4.96 -16.15 11.93
C ASN A 72 4.20 -15.02 12.68
N LYS A 73 4.31 -15.01 14.01
CA LYS A 73 3.61 -14.03 14.85
C LYS A 73 4.09 -12.59 14.71
N ALA A 74 5.28 -12.33 14.17
CA ALA A 74 5.67 -10.97 13.85
C ALA A 74 4.86 -10.43 12.65
N VAL A 75 4.69 -11.24 11.60
CA VAL A 75 3.87 -10.89 10.43
C VAL A 75 2.40 -10.73 10.82
N GLU A 76 1.86 -11.68 11.58
CA GLU A 76 0.47 -11.63 12.04
C GLU A 76 0.21 -10.39 12.91
N ARG A 77 1.09 -10.10 13.88
CA ARG A 77 1.03 -8.88 14.71
C ARG A 77 1.07 -7.62 13.86
N THR A 78 1.99 -7.53 12.90
CA THR A 78 2.12 -6.34 12.04
C THR A 78 0.90 -6.17 11.14
N TYR A 79 0.32 -7.25 10.62
CA TYR A 79 -0.90 -7.20 9.80
C TYR A 79 -2.05 -6.49 10.54
N TYR A 80 -2.35 -6.96 11.75
CA TYR A 80 -3.42 -6.36 12.57
C TYR A 80 -3.05 -4.97 13.09
N PHE A 81 -1.78 -4.73 13.43
CA PHE A 81 -1.30 -3.41 13.86
C PHE A 81 -1.45 -2.36 12.76
N ARG A 82 -1.18 -2.73 11.50
CA ARG A 82 -1.29 -1.84 10.35
C ARG A 82 -2.73 -1.49 10.00
N TRP A 83 -3.67 -2.40 10.24
CA TRP A 83 -5.09 -2.05 10.18
C TRP A 83 -5.54 -1.16 11.33
N TRP A 84 -5.06 -1.45 12.54
CA TRP A 84 -5.36 -0.66 13.74
C TRP A 84 -4.86 0.79 13.62
N THR A 85 -3.67 0.99 13.07
CA THR A 85 -3.11 2.33 12.78
C THR A 85 -3.86 3.02 11.65
N PHE A 86 -4.03 2.38 10.47
CA PHE A 86 -4.74 2.97 9.33
C PHE A 86 -6.11 3.52 9.70
N ARG A 87 -6.85 2.81 10.56
CA ARG A 87 -8.14 3.22 11.08
C ARG A 87 -8.13 4.56 11.83
N LYS A 88 -7.03 4.90 12.53
CA LYS A 88 -6.90 6.21 13.21
C LYS A 88 -6.89 7.38 12.21
N HIS A 89 -6.51 7.14 10.95
CA HIS A 89 -6.40 8.15 9.89
C HIS A 89 -7.70 8.38 9.11
N ILE A 90 -8.71 7.54 9.31
CA ILE A 90 -10.01 7.69 8.65
C ILE A 90 -10.79 8.78 9.37
N LYS A 91 -10.96 9.92 8.70
CA LYS A 91 -11.58 11.12 9.27
C LYS A 91 -12.86 11.45 8.51
N LYS A 92 -13.98 11.48 9.23
CA LYS A 92 -15.26 11.99 8.70
C LYS A 92 -15.23 13.52 8.73
N THR A 93 -15.62 14.17 7.63
CA THR A 93 -15.65 15.63 7.49
C THR A 93 -16.97 16.07 6.87
N ASP A 94 -17.16 17.38 6.73
CA ASP A 94 -18.24 18.00 5.97
C ASP A 94 -18.15 17.74 4.45
N ASP A 95 -16.97 17.39 3.93
CA ASP A 95 -16.75 16.99 2.53
C ASP A 95 -16.70 15.46 2.32
N GLY A 96 -17.22 14.69 3.28
CA GLY A 96 -17.15 13.23 3.28
C GLY A 96 -15.93 12.70 4.03
N TYR A 97 -15.60 11.42 3.83
CA TYR A 97 -14.41 10.80 4.43
C TYR A 97 -13.12 11.25 3.74
N VAL A 98 -12.09 11.51 4.56
CA VAL A 98 -10.70 11.68 4.11
C VAL A 98 -9.77 10.76 4.90
N ILE A 99 -8.58 10.51 4.35
CA ILE A 99 -7.51 9.76 5.01
C ILE A 99 -6.33 10.71 5.24
N THR A 100 -5.94 10.88 6.51
CA THR A 100 -4.80 11.73 6.87
C THR A 100 -3.47 10.97 6.79
N GLU A 101 -2.37 11.71 6.67
CA GLU A 101 -1.01 11.15 6.67
C GLU A 101 -0.38 11.23 8.07
N PHE A 102 -0.41 12.43 8.66
CA PHE A 102 -0.15 12.66 10.09
C PHE A 102 -1.47 12.72 10.87
N LEU A 103 -1.46 12.22 12.11
CA LEU A 103 -2.58 12.41 13.05
C LEU A 103 -2.59 13.81 13.68
N PRO A 104 -1.48 14.33 14.24
CA PRO A 104 -1.47 15.73 14.69
C PRO A 104 -1.56 16.68 13.49
N ASN A 105 -2.04 17.89 13.76
CA ASN A 105 -2.04 18.95 12.74
C ASN A 105 -0.60 19.38 12.43
N VAL A 106 -0.25 19.37 11.14
CA VAL A 106 1.05 19.84 10.65
C VAL A 106 0.88 21.03 9.72
N ALA A 107 1.80 21.99 9.77
CA ALA A 107 1.63 23.28 9.11
C ALA A 107 1.61 23.21 7.56
N TRP A 108 2.15 22.13 6.98
CA TRP A 108 2.15 21.90 5.54
C TRP A 108 0.94 21.12 5.03
N ALA A 109 0.12 20.56 5.93
CA ALA A 109 -1.14 19.93 5.55
C ALA A 109 -2.14 20.96 5.01
N ARG A 110 -3.16 20.46 4.32
CA ARG A 110 -4.21 21.28 3.72
C ARG A 110 -5.54 20.98 4.37
N LYS A 111 -6.62 21.30 3.66
CA LYS A 111 -8.00 21.12 4.12
C LYS A 111 -8.15 19.74 4.77
N HIS A 112 -8.75 19.71 5.97
CA HIS A 112 -8.96 18.51 6.77
C HIS A 112 -7.71 17.79 7.31
N ASN A 113 -6.53 18.43 7.29
CA ASN A 113 -5.22 17.84 7.62
C ASN A 113 -4.77 16.79 6.59
N THR A 114 -5.15 16.97 5.32
CA THR A 114 -4.78 16.06 4.23
C THR A 114 -3.47 16.47 3.56
N ILE A 115 -2.69 15.46 3.16
CA ILE A 115 -1.44 15.57 2.40
C ILE A 115 -1.49 14.50 1.32
N ASN A 116 -1.10 14.83 0.09
CA ASN A 116 -1.23 13.91 -1.05
C ASN A 116 0.01 13.04 -1.29
N CYS A 117 1.07 13.15 -0.48
CA CYS A 117 2.34 12.47 -0.71
C CYS A 117 2.16 10.94 -0.77
N ALA A 118 1.52 10.36 0.24
CA ALA A 118 1.22 8.93 0.27
C ALA A 118 -0.19 8.55 -0.23
N VAL A 119 -0.87 9.41 -1.00
CA VAL A 119 -2.26 9.14 -1.44
C VAL A 119 -2.37 7.79 -2.19
N GLY A 120 -1.38 7.46 -3.02
CA GLY A 120 -1.35 6.16 -3.71
C GLY A 120 -1.29 4.99 -2.74
N HIS A 121 -0.46 5.07 -1.70
CA HIS A 121 -0.43 4.08 -0.62
C HIS A 121 -1.75 4.00 0.15
N HIS A 122 -2.41 5.13 0.42
CA HIS A 122 -3.69 5.13 1.13
C HIS A 122 -4.77 4.34 0.36
N TYR A 123 -4.81 4.48 -0.97
CA TYR A 123 -5.72 3.70 -1.82
C TYR A 123 -5.31 2.22 -1.90
N TYR A 124 -4.04 1.93 -2.12
CA TYR A 124 -3.55 0.55 -2.21
C TYR A 124 -3.75 -0.23 -0.91
N GLU A 125 -3.55 0.40 0.25
CA GLU A 125 -3.86 -0.20 1.55
C GLU A 125 -5.37 -0.24 1.77
N GLY A 126 -6.07 0.90 1.61
CA GLY A 126 -7.48 1.05 1.95
C GLY A 126 -8.46 0.29 1.05
N ARG A 127 -8.08 -0.09 -0.19
CA ARG A 127 -8.98 -0.78 -1.14
C ARG A 127 -9.49 -2.13 -0.63
N TRP A 128 -8.86 -2.68 0.41
CA TRP A 128 -9.27 -3.93 1.03
C TRP A 128 -10.33 -3.75 2.13
N LEU A 129 -10.70 -2.51 2.46
CA LEU A 129 -11.80 -2.24 3.38
C LEU A 129 -13.15 -2.54 2.72
N LYS A 130 -14.03 -3.30 3.40
CA LYS A 130 -15.38 -3.62 2.89
C LYS A 130 -16.28 -2.39 2.70
N HIS A 131 -16.04 -1.29 3.42
CA HIS A 131 -16.91 -0.11 3.46
C HIS A 131 -16.53 0.94 2.40
N GLN A 132 -17.24 0.89 1.28
CA GLN A 132 -16.94 1.69 0.08
C GLN A 132 -16.96 3.22 0.25
N PRO A 133 -17.88 3.84 1.01
CA PRO A 133 -17.97 5.29 1.09
C PRO A 133 -16.67 5.99 1.52
N ILE A 134 -15.77 5.31 2.27
CA ILE A 134 -14.51 5.92 2.72
C ILE A 134 -13.63 6.35 1.54
N LEU A 135 -13.42 5.45 0.57
CA LEU A 135 -12.56 5.75 -0.57
C LEU A 135 -13.33 6.39 -1.74
N ASP A 136 -14.66 6.24 -1.79
CA ASP A 136 -15.50 7.00 -2.73
C ASP A 136 -15.42 8.50 -2.40
N ASP A 137 -15.75 8.87 -1.15
CA ASP A 137 -15.69 10.25 -0.69
C ASP A 137 -14.29 10.83 -0.83
N TYR A 138 -13.26 10.05 -0.47
CA TYR A 138 -11.87 10.49 -0.59
C TYR A 138 -11.48 10.79 -2.04
N SER A 139 -12.03 10.05 -3.01
CA SER A 139 -11.81 10.30 -4.44
C SER A 139 -12.46 11.59 -4.90
N VAL A 140 -13.71 11.83 -4.49
CA VAL A 140 -14.42 13.08 -4.77
C VAL A 140 -13.72 14.25 -4.07
N PHE A 141 -13.20 14.06 -2.86
CA PHE A 141 -12.52 15.10 -2.09
C PHE A 141 -11.30 15.66 -2.83
N TRP A 142 -10.43 14.78 -3.32
CA TRP A 142 -9.20 15.18 -4.01
C TRP A 142 -9.44 16.02 -5.25
N LEU A 143 -10.51 15.71 -5.99
CA LEU A 143 -10.77 16.31 -7.30
C LEU A 143 -11.78 17.46 -7.26
N ARG A 144 -12.75 17.41 -6.35
CA ARG A 144 -13.91 18.32 -6.35
C ARG A 144 -14.19 19.06 -5.03
N LYS A 145 -13.56 18.71 -3.91
CA LYS A 145 -13.85 19.33 -2.58
C LYS A 145 -12.68 20.06 -1.91
N GLY A 146 -11.69 20.46 -2.72
CA GLY A 146 -10.59 21.31 -2.26
C GLY A 146 -9.35 20.54 -1.80
N GLY A 147 -9.25 19.24 -2.10
CA GLY A 147 -7.98 18.54 -2.04
C GLY A 147 -6.93 19.18 -2.97
N ARG A 148 -5.65 18.96 -2.65
CA ARG A 148 -4.51 19.46 -3.45
C ARG A 148 -3.73 18.30 -4.05
N PRO A 149 -4.21 17.67 -5.16
CA PRO A 149 -3.63 16.44 -5.71
C PRO A 149 -2.26 16.61 -6.38
N ARG A 150 -1.67 17.81 -6.31
CA ARG A 150 -0.39 18.16 -6.92
C ARG A 150 0.54 18.90 -5.96
N GLN A 151 0.32 18.81 -4.64
CA GLN A 151 1.25 19.41 -3.68
C GLN A 151 2.56 18.62 -3.63
N TYR A 152 2.46 17.30 -3.62
CA TYR A 152 3.54 16.33 -3.83
C TYR A 152 3.28 15.50 -5.10
N SER A 153 4.30 14.83 -5.62
CA SER A 153 4.16 13.83 -6.69
C SER A 153 3.37 12.63 -6.18
N CYS A 154 2.45 12.11 -7.00
CA CYS A 154 1.63 10.94 -6.68
C CYS A 154 1.04 10.30 -7.94
N TRP A 155 0.58 9.04 -7.85
CA TRP A 155 -0.08 8.27 -8.91
C TRP A 155 -1.60 8.12 -8.65
N LEU A 156 -2.33 9.24 -8.71
CA LEU A 156 -3.72 9.28 -8.22
C LEU A 156 -4.69 8.49 -9.10
N ALA A 157 -4.58 8.61 -10.42
CA ALA A 157 -5.49 7.95 -11.35
C ALA A 157 -5.26 6.43 -11.35
N ASP A 158 -3.99 6.00 -11.32
CA ASP A 158 -3.65 4.58 -11.14
C ASP A 158 -4.25 4.03 -9.85
N ALA A 159 -4.00 4.69 -8.72
CA ALA A 159 -4.48 4.20 -7.44
C ALA A 159 -6.03 4.10 -7.37
N MET A 160 -6.76 5.04 -7.97
CA MET A 160 -8.23 4.97 -8.09
C MET A 160 -8.68 3.80 -8.97
N LEU A 161 -8.02 3.56 -10.11
CA LEU A 161 -8.33 2.41 -10.97
C LEU A 161 -8.03 1.08 -10.27
N LYS A 162 -6.91 0.99 -9.56
CA LYS A 162 -6.51 -0.22 -8.83
C LYS A 162 -7.41 -0.51 -7.63
N ARG A 163 -8.02 0.53 -7.04
CA ARG A 163 -9.14 0.38 -6.12
C ARG A 163 -10.38 -0.17 -6.85
N HIS A 164 -10.76 0.41 -7.99
CA HIS A 164 -11.90 -0.05 -8.79
C HIS A 164 -11.78 -1.54 -9.18
N TRP A 165 -10.57 -2.06 -9.43
CA TRP A 165 -10.38 -3.49 -9.71
C TRP A 165 -10.74 -4.40 -8.53
N VAL A 166 -10.54 -3.92 -7.30
CA VAL A 166 -10.87 -4.66 -6.07
C VAL A 166 -12.32 -4.44 -5.67
N THR A 167 -12.80 -3.19 -5.66
CA THR A 167 -14.22 -2.90 -5.48
C THR A 167 -14.74 -1.99 -6.60
N PRO A 168 -15.44 -2.57 -7.60
CA PRO A 168 -15.93 -1.82 -8.74
C PRO A 168 -16.95 -0.76 -8.34
N ASN A 169 -16.68 0.47 -8.76
CA ASN A 169 -17.63 1.57 -8.82
C ASN A 169 -17.44 2.28 -10.18
N PRO A 170 -18.01 1.73 -11.28
CA PRO A 170 -17.80 2.25 -12.63
C PRO A 170 -18.42 3.64 -12.80
N GLU A 171 -19.57 3.90 -12.16
CA GLU A 171 -20.25 5.19 -12.21
C GLU A 171 -19.35 6.31 -11.66
N LEU A 172 -18.79 6.13 -10.47
CA LEU A 172 -17.89 7.12 -9.88
C LEU A 172 -16.62 7.34 -10.71
N ILE A 173 -15.93 6.27 -11.12
CA ILE A 173 -14.61 6.42 -11.77
C ILE A 173 -14.74 7.04 -13.17
N THR A 174 -15.84 6.76 -13.88
CA THR A 174 -16.14 7.38 -15.17
C THR A 174 -16.65 8.81 -15.02
N ASP A 175 -17.43 9.12 -13.99
CA ASP A 175 -17.82 10.50 -13.64
C ASP A 175 -16.60 11.37 -13.31
N LEU A 176 -15.60 10.83 -12.61
CA LEU A 176 -14.36 11.55 -12.27
C LEU A 176 -13.35 11.63 -13.43
N LEU A 177 -13.58 10.95 -14.56
CA LEU A 177 -12.63 10.91 -15.69
C LEU A 177 -12.22 12.31 -16.20
N PRO A 178 -13.13 13.28 -16.41
CA PRO A 178 -12.74 14.63 -16.84
C PRO A 178 -11.81 15.32 -15.84
N ASP A 179 -12.01 15.11 -14.53
CA ASP A 179 -11.17 15.68 -13.49
C ASP A 179 -9.78 15.04 -13.45
N LEU A 180 -9.69 13.72 -13.70
CA LEU A 180 -8.41 13.01 -13.81
C LEU A 180 -7.60 13.49 -15.02
N VAL A 181 -8.24 13.66 -16.18
CA VAL A 181 -7.61 14.24 -17.38
C VAL A 181 -7.09 15.64 -17.08
N LYS A 182 -7.93 16.50 -16.49
CA LYS A 182 -7.54 17.87 -16.11
C LYS A 182 -6.39 17.89 -15.10
N ASN A 183 -6.35 16.93 -14.17
CA ASN A 183 -5.24 16.80 -13.23
C ASN A 183 -3.93 16.44 -13.93
N PHE A 184 -3.97 15.51 -14.88
CA PHE A 184 -2.80 15.14 -15.69
C PHE A 184 -2.30 16.31 -16.53
N GLU A 185 -3.20 17.00 -17.23
CA GLU A 185 -2.85 18.17 -18.05
C GLU A 185 -2.30 19.32 -17.20
N ALA A 186 -2.74 19.45 -15.94
CA ALA A 186 -2.15 20.40 -15.01
C ALA A 186 -0.72 20.03 -14.57
N TRP A 187 -0.37 18.74 -14.51
CA TRP A 187 1.04 18.32 -14.36
C TRP A 187 1.85 18.67 -15.62
N GLU A 188 1.26 18.54 -16.81
CA GLU A 188 1.92 18.93 -18.06
C GLU A 188 2.18 20.44 -18.14
N ALA A 189 1.16 21.25 -17.83
CA ALA A 189 1.27 22.70 -17.77
C ALA A 189 2.34 23.15 -16.77
N GLY A 190 2.50 22.38 -15.69
CA GLY A 190 3.48 22.61 -14.64
C GLY A 190 3.15 23.82 -13.77
N ARG A 191 4.00 24.08 -12.79
CA ARG A 191 3.88 25.18 -11.84
C ARG A 191 5.26 25.65 -11.36
N VAL A 192 5.33 26.90 -10.91
CA VAL A 192 6.51 27.42 -10.22
C VAL A 192 6.44 27.05 -8.74
N TRP A 193 7.55 26.56 -8.20
CA TRP A 193 7.76 26.31 -6.78
C TRP A 193 9.14 26.82 -6.38
N GLY A 194 9.16 27.94 -5.65
CA GLY A 194 10.41 28.67 -5.40
C GLY A 194 11.09 29.05 -6.72
N LYS A 195 12.35 28.64 -6.89
CA LYS A 195 13.13 28.87 -8.12
C LYS A 195 12.92 27.80 -9.21
N HIS A 196 12.15 26.74 -8.94
CA HIS A 196 12.01 25.60 -9.84
C HIS A 196 10.67 25.62 -10.58
N ARG A 197 10.64 25.07 -11.80
CA ARG A 197 9.41 24.76 -12.53
C ARG A 197 9.16 23.26 -12.50
N ILE A 198 8.19 22.84 -11.69
CA ILE A 198 7.75 21.44 -11.57
C ILE A 198 6.75 21.14 -12.68
N GLY A 199 6.82 19.95 -13.29
CA GLY A 199 5.94 19.53 -14.38
C GLY A 199 6.70 19.18 -15.66
N ARG A 200 6.00 19.11 -16.79
CA ARG A 200 6.60 18.70 -18.07
C ARG A 200 7.52 19.77 -18.65
N HIS A 201 8.74 19.40 -19.05
CA HIS A 201 9.74 20.29 -19.66
C HIS A 201 9.89 20.06 -21.17
N ARG A 202 10.77 20.82 -21.83
CA ARG A 202 11.08 20.70 -23.27
C ARG A 202 11.63 19.33 -23.66
N SER A 203 12.31 18.64 -22.73
CA SER A 203 12.72 17.23 -22.88
C SER A 203 11.55 16.25 -22.96
N ARG A 204 10.31 16.75 -22.75
CA ARG A 204 9.05 16.00 -22.65
C ARG A 204 8.91 15.15 -21.38
N MET A 205 9.97 15.04 -20.58
CA MET A 205 9.96 14.44 -19.24
C MET A 205 9.41 15.40 -18.19
N PHE A 206 9.02 14.84 -17.04
CA PHE A 206 8.53 15.60 -15.90
C PHE A 206 9.66 15.86 -14.91
N PHE A 207 9.89 17.14 -14.62
CA PHE A 207 10.80 17.59 -13.60
C PHE A 207 10.06 17.72 -12.26
N THR A 208 10.71 17.30 -11.19
CA THR A 208 10.29 17.57 -9.82
C THR A 208 11.51 17.82 -8.94
N ILE A 209 11.28 18.41 -7.78
CA ILE A 209 12.30 18.49 -6.74
C ILE A 209 12.07 17.36 -5.75
N ASP A 210 13.15 16.85 -5.18
CA ASP A 210 13.12 15.72 -4.25
C ASP A 210 12.20 15.97 -3.04
N ASP A 211 12.21 17.18 -2.48
CA ASP A 211 11.25 17.63 -1.46
C ASP A 211 9.77 17.49 -1.91
N ARG A 212 9.45 17.74 -3.18
CA ARG A 212 8.09 17.59 -3.71
C ARG A 212 7.76 16.16 -4.14
N ASP A 213 8.71 15.25 -4.10
CA ASP A 213 8.45 13.80 -4.04
C ASP A 213 8.28 13.29 -2.61
N GLY A 214 8.42 14.16 -1.61
CA GLY A 214 8.44 13.76 -0.20
C GLY A 214 9.74 13.08 0.20
N MET A 215 10.83 13.33 -0.53
CA MET A 215 12.11 12.63 -0.44
C MET A 215 13.29 13.60 -0.27
N GLU A 216 13.12 14.62 0.56
CA GLU A 216 14.11 15.68 0.75
C GLU A 216 15.47 15.17 1.24
N MET A 217 16.55 15.85 0.85
CA MET A 217 17.93 15.47 1.17
C MET A 217 18.38 14.17 0.48
N SER A 218 17.68 13.72 -0.57
CA SER A 218 18.15 12.61 -1.40
C SER A 218 19.47 12.97 -2.09
N ILE A 219 20.36 11.98 -2.25
CA ILE A 219 21.66 12.21 -2.89
C ILE A 219 21.46 12.45 -4.39
N GLY A 220 20.52 11.74 -5.01
CA GLY A 220 20.17 11.93 -6.43
C GLY A 220 19.55 13.30 -6.72
N GLY A 221 18.98 13.95 -5.70
CA GLY A 221 18.53 15.34 -5.76
C GLY A 221 17.36 15.60 -6.72
N SER A 222 17.19 16.87 -7.09
CA SER A 222 16.12 17.34 -7.98
C SER A 222 16.43 17.07 -9.46
N GLY A 223 15.40 16.82 -10.28
CA GLY A 223 15.62 16.47 -11.69
C GLY A 223 14.44 15.79 -12.36
N TYR A 224 14.75 15.10 -13.46
CA TYR A 224 13.88 14.09 -14.02
C TYR A 224 14.08 12.80 -13.24
N ARG A 225 13.21 12.57 -12.27
CA ARG A 225 13.32 11.46 -11.32
C ARG A 225 12.50 10.25 -11.80
N PRO A 226 12.95 9.01 -11.53
CA PRO A 226 12.16 7.81 -11.81
C PRO A 226 10.75 7.84 -11.20
N THR A 227 10.58 8.48 -10.04
CA THR A 227 9.31 8.69 -9.34
C THR A 227 8.21 9.31 -10.22
N LEU A 228 8.19 10.63 -10.38
CA LEU A 228 7.08 11.35 -11.04
C LEU A 228 6.86 10.88 -12.49
N ASN A 229 7.93 10.51 -13.20
CA ASN A 229 7.81 10.01 -14.58
C ASN A 229 7.10 8.64 -14.63
N SER A 230 7.40 7.73 -13.70
CA SER A 230 6.68 6.46 -13.58
C SER A 230 5.27 6.62 -13.01
N TYR A 231 5.06 7.54 -12.06
CA TYR A 231 3.72 7.86 -11.55
C TYR A 231 2.79 8.35 -12.65
N LEU A 232 3.28 9.24 -13.51
CA LEU A 232 2.49 9.75 -14.63
C LEU A 232 2.38 8.75 -15.79
N TYR A 233 3.32 7.81 -15.93
CA TYR A 233 3.09 6.65 -16.79
C TYR A 233 1.89 5.83 -16.29
N GLY A 234 1.86 5.50 -14.99
CA GLY A 234 0.74 4.79 -14.36
C GLY A 234 -0.58 5.53 -14.51
N ASP A 235 -0.59 6.85 -14.22
CA ASP A 235 -1.80 7.66 -14.37
C ASP A 235 -2.27 7.76 -15.82
N ALA A 236 -1.36 7.83 -16.80
CA ALA A 236 -1.74 7.82 -18.21
C ALA A 236 -2.38 6.49 -18.63
N MET A 237 -1.79 5.36 -18.23
CA MET A 237 -2.36 4.03 -18.45
C MET A 237 -3.74 3.90 -17.81
N ALA A 238 -3.90 4.43 -16.60
CA ALA A 238 -5.17 4.38 -15.88
C ALA A 238 -6.25 5.23 -16.55
N ILE A 239 -5.92 6.46 -16.94
CA ILE A 239 -6.85 7.33 -17.68
C ILE A 239 -7.25 6.69 -19.00
N ALA A 240 -6.33 6.05 -19.71
CA ALA A 240 -6.66 5.32 -20.94
C ALA A 240 -7.66 4.18 -20.68
N ALA A 241 -7.43 3.37 -19.64
CA ALA A 241 -8.34 2.29 -19.25
C ALA A 241 -9.74 2.80 -18.87
N ILE A 242 -9.81 3.87 -18.06
CA ILE A 242 -11.09 4.49 -17.66
C ILE A 242 -11.80 5.11 -18.87
N SER A 243 -11.05 5.68 -19.81
CA SER A 243 -11.61 6.23 -21.06
C SER A 243 -12.27 5.15 -21.91
N ARG A 244 -11.64 3.97 -22.02
CA ARG A 244 -12.27 2.80 -22.69
C ARG A 244 -13.53 2.35 -21.97
N MET A 245 -13.52 2.32 -20.62
CA MET A 245 -14.72 2.01 -19.84
C MET A 245 -15.86 3.01 -20.09
N ALA A 246 -15.55 4.28 -20.33
CA ALA A 246 -16.50 5.33 -20.66
C ALA A 246 -16.89 5.36 -22.16
N GLY A 247 -16.38 4.46 -22.99
CA GLY A 247 -16.63 4.44 -24.44
C GLY A 247 -15.91 5.56 -25.22
N ASN A 248 -14.93 6.24 -24.62
CA ASN A 248 -14.16 7.32 -25.24
C ASN A 248 -12.81 6.80 -25.76
N GLU A 249 -12.85 6.14 -26.92
CA GLU A 249 -11.67 5.51 -27.54
C GLU A 249 -10.62 6.54 -28.01
N GLU A 250 -11.04 7.73 -28.46
CA GLU A 250 -10.11 8.79 -28.87
C GLU A 250 -9.23 9.24 -27.69
N GLN A 251 -9.84 9.49 -26.53
CA GLN A 251 -9.11 9.85 -25.33
C GLN A 251 -8.24 8.70 -24.83
N ALA A 252 -8.72 7.45 -24.93
CA ALA A 252 -7.92 6.28 -24.58
C ALA A 252 -6.62 6.25 -25.39
N GLN A 253 -6.71 6.34 -26.72
CA GLN A 253 -5.54 6.34 -27.62
C GLN A 253 -4.62 7.55 -27.37
N ARG A 254 -5.18 8.72 -27.03
CA ARG A 254 -4.38 9.89 -26.65
C ARG A 254 -3.51 9.60 -25.42
N PHE A 255 -4.08 8.97 -24.40
CA PHE A 255 -3.35 8.66 -23.17
C PHE A 255 -2.44 7.44 -23.29
N ASP A 256 -2.77 6.44 -24.10
CA ASP A 256 -1.85 5.35 -24.46
C ASP A 256 -0.56 5.90 -25.09
N LYS A 257 -0.69 6.85 -26.02
CA LYS A 257 0.47 7.51 -26.64
C LYS A 257 1.33 8.28 -25.63
N LYS A 258 0.71 8.92 -24.63
CA LYS A 258 1.44 9.58 -23.54
C LYS A 258 2.19 8.58 -22.66
N ALA A 259 1.56 7.46 -22.33
CA ALA A 259 2.19 6.39 -21.57
C ALA A 259 3.38 5.81 -22.34
N GLU A 260 3.22 5.50 -23.62
CA GLU A 260 4.29 4.98 -24.47
C GLU A 260 5.48 5.96 -24.58
N GLU A 261 5.20 7.26 -24.72
CA GLU A 261 6.23 8.29 -24.72
C GLU A 261 7.02 8.33 -23.39
N LEU A 262 6.31 8.28 -22.25
CA LEU A 262 6.94 8.25 -20.93
C LEU A 262 7.76 6.99 -20.71
N LYS A 263 7.24 5.82 -21.11
CA LYS A 263 7.97 4.55 -21.06
C LYS A 263 9.30 4.66 -21.81
N LYS A 264 9.25 5.11 -23.07
CA LYS A 264 10.46 5.32 -23.88
C LYS A 264 11.44 6.28 -23.23
N LEU A 265 10.95 7.41 -22.68
CA LEU A 265 11.82 8.40 -22.04
C LEU A 265 12.46 7.87 -20.76
N VAL A 266 11.73 7.18 -19.88
CA VAL A 266 12.29 6.57 -18.67
C VAL A 266 13.40 5.57 -19.04
N GLN A 267 13.12 4.68 -19.98
CA GLN A 267 14.07 3.66 -20.45
C GLN A 267 15.33 4.25 -21.08
N THR A 268 15.19 5.26 -21.93
CA THR A 268 16.32 5.81 -22.71
C THR A 268 17.08 6.92 -21.99
N ARG A 269 16.47 7.59 -21.01
CA ARG A 269 17.04 8.78 -20.36
C ARG A 269 17.40 8.58 -18.90
N LEU A 270 16.74 7.65 -18.20
CA LEU A 270 17.00 7.40 -16.78
C LEU A 270 17.81 6.13 -16.53
N TRP A 271 17.93 5.24 -17.51
CA TRP A 271 18.76 4.04 -17.40
C TRP A 271 20.24 4.37 -17.57
N ASP A 272 21.04 3.98 -16.59
CA ASP A 272 22.49 3.96 -16.71
C ASP A 272 22.96 2.54 -17.09
N SER A 273 23.47 2.39 -18.31
CA SER A 273 23.96 1.10 -18.80
C SER A 273 25.28 0.63 -18.16
N LYS A 274 26.04 1.50 -17.49
CA LYS A 274 27.22 1.09 -16.72
C LYS A 274 26.82 0.64 -15.32
N ALA A 275 25.90 1.38 -14.69
CA ALA A 275 25.41 1.05 -13.36
C ALA A 275 24.33 -0.05 -13.38
N GLN A 276 23.76 -0.35 -14.55
CA GLN A 276 22.61 -1.25 -14.72
C GLN A 276 21.46 -0.85 -13.77
N PHE A 277 21.11 0.44 -13.78
CA PHE A 277 20.13 0.98 -12.82
C PHE A 277 19.44 2.26 -13.33
N PHE A 278 18.16 2.45 -12.95
CA PHE A 278 17.44 3.70 -13.19
C PHE A 278 17.81 4.76 -12.15
N LYS A 279 18.33 5.91 -12.60
CA LYS A 279 18.83 6.98 -11.74
C LYS A 279 18.18 8.32 -12.07
N VAL A 280 18.34 9.29 -11.17
CA VAL A 280 17.90 10.66 -11.40
C VAL A 280 18.75 11.28 -12.51
N LEU A 281 18.10 11.89 -13.51
CA LEU A 281 18.75 12.75 -14.49
C LEU A 281 18.64 14.21 -14.02
N ALA A 282 19.76 14.81 -13.64
CA ALA A 282 19.80 16.20 -13.20
C ALA A 282 19.46 17.12 -14.38
N ALA A 283 18.53 18.06 -14.19
CA ALA A 283 18.08 18.92 -15.29
C ALA A 283 19.14 19.95 -15.70
N GLU A 284 19.98 20.35 -14.75
CA GLU A 284 21.01 21.35 -14.94
C GLU A 284 22.31 20.78 -15.55
N ALA A 285 22.60 19.50 -15.32
CA ALA A 285 23.83 18.85 -15.76
C ALA A 285 23.66 17.96 -17.00
N GLU A 286 22.42 17.69 -17.42
CA GLU A 286 22.06 16.72 -18.47
C GLU A 286 22.70 15.33 -18.30
N SER A 287 23.18 15.01 -17.09
CA SER A 287 23.84 13.76 -16.74
C SER A 287 23.06 13.03 -15.65
N LEU A 288 23.12 11.70 -15.68
CA LEU A 288 22.62 10.89 -14.58
C LEU A 288 23.45 11.16 -13.32
N SER A 289 22.76 11.25 -12.19
CA SER A 289 23.38 11.20 -10.87
C SER A 289 24.24 9.93 -10.75
N ASP A 290 25.27 10.00 -9.92
CA ASP A 290 26.23 8.91 -9.69
C ASP A 290 25.74 7.87 -8.66
N VAL A 291 24.52 8.02 -8.15
CA VAL A 291 23.96 7.21 -7.06
C VAL A 291 22.77 6.34 -7.49
N ARG A 292 22.70 5.11 -6.96
CA ARG A 292 21.49 4.28 -6.97
C ARG A 292 20.67 4.54 -5.71
N GLU A 293 19.40 4.83 -5.90
CA GLU A 293 18.41 5.03 -4.84
C GLU A 293 17.19 4.15 -5.11
N LEU A 294 16.45 3.73 -4.07
CA LEU A 294 15.29 2.82 -4.22
C LEU A 294 14.24 3.30 -5.20
N ILE A 295 14.17 4.61 -5.45
CA ILE A 295 13.30 5.18 -6.49
C ILE A 295 13.56 4.60 -7.88
N GLY A 296 14.76 4.07 -8.15
CA GLY A 296 15.08 3.37 -9.39
C GLY A 296 14.25 2.10 -9.62
N TYR A 297 13.62 1.54 -8.59
CA TYR A 297 12.67 0.43 -8.72
C TYR A 297 11.23 0.87 -9.04
N THR A 298 10.92 2.17 -8.92
CA THR A 298 9.57 2.71 -9.17
C THR A 298 8.99 2.36 -10.55
N PRO A 299 9.77 2.27 -11.64
CA PRO A 299 9.22 1.82 -12.94
C PRO A 299 8.48 0.48 -12.88
N TRP A 300 8.98 -0.52 -12.17
CA TRP A 300 8.32 -1.83 -12.03
C TRP A 300 7.05 -1.80 -11.18
N TYR A 301 6.83 -0.76 -10.36
CA TYR A 301 5.55 -0.58 -9.65
C TYR A 301 4.37 -0.52 -10.64
N PHE A 302 4.61 -0.03 -11.86
CA PHE A 302 3.60 0.15 -12.90
C PHE A 302 3.78 -0.81 -14.08
N ASN A 303 4.67 -1.82 -13.98
CA ASN A 303 5.06 -2.67 -15.12
C ASN A 303 5.55 -1.85 -16.33
N LEU A 304 6.31 -0.78 -16.08
CA LEU A 304 6.79 0.13 -17.11
C LEU A 304 7.90 -0.47 -17.97
N PRO A 305 9.00 -1.01 -17.40
CA PRO A 305 10.14 -1.45 -18.21
C PRO A 305 9.77 -2.63 -19.13
N ASP A 306 10.40 -2.68 -20.29
CA ASP A 306 10.53 -3.87 -21.12
C ASP A 306 11.50 -4.87 -20.46
N ALA A 307 11.71 -6.04 -21.08
CA ALA A 307 12.76 -6.95 -20.64
C ALA A 307 14.17 -6.36 -20.88
N GLY A 308 15.13 -6.72 -20.03
CA GLY A 308 16.55 -6.34 -20.15
C GLY A 308 17.03 -5.29 -19.12
N TYR A 309 16.20 -4.95 -18.14
CA TYR A 309 16.55 -4.01 -17.05
C TYR A 309 16.66 -4.70 -15.68
N GLU A 310 16.46 -6.01 -15.63
CA GLU A 310 16.27 -6.79 -14.40
C GLU A 310 17.54 -6.90 -13.55
N GLU A 311 18.71 -6.73 -14.15
CA GLU A 311 20.01 -6.70 -13.44
C GLU A 311 20.04 -5.66 -12.30
N ALA A 312 19.22 -4.60 -12.39
CA ALA A 312 19.04 -3.63 -11.32
C ALA A 312 18.63 -4.28 -9.98
N TRP A 313 17.89 -5.40 -10.01
CA TRP A 313 17.38 -6.07 -8.82
C TRP A 313 18.46 -6.79 -8.02
N ALA A 314 19.60 -7.14 -8.62
CA ALA A 314 20.75 -7.67 -7.89
C ALA A 314 21.22 -6.73 -6.76
N GLN A 315 21.00 -5.41 -6.94
CA GLN A 315 21.37 -4.40 -5.95
C GLN A 315 20.51 -4.43 -4.69
N LEU A 316 19.29 -4.98 -4.74
CA LEU A 316 18.39 -5.03 -3.58
C LEU A 316 18.96 -5.92 -2.48
N MET A 317 19.52 -7.07 -2.88
CA MET A 317 20.05 -8.08 -1.96
C MET A 317 21.54 -7.92 -1.65
N ASP A 318 22.28 -7.09 -2.40
CA ASP A 318 23.68 -6.79 -2.11
C ASP A 318 23.79 -5.99 -0.77
N PRO A 319 24.59 -6.45 0.22
CA PRO A 319 24.81 -5.73 1.48
C PRO A 319 25.56 -4.40 1.32
N ARG A 320 26.23 -4.17 0.18
CA ARG A 320 26.78 -2.85 -0.20
C ARG A 320 25.81 -2.06 -1.09
N GLY A 321 24.74 -2.72 -1.56
CA GLY A 321 23.61 -2.13 -2.26
C GLY A 321 22.58 -1.67 -1.25
N PHE A 322 21.37 -2.24 -1.29
CA PHE A 322 20.27 -1.79 -0.46
C PHE A 322 20.00 -2.64 0.78
N SER A 323 20.48 -3.88 0.82
CA SER A 323 20.08 -4.90 1.82
C SER A 323 20.45 -4.52 3.25
N ALA A 324 19.47 -4.53 4.15
CA ALA A 324 19.66 -4.27 5.58
C ALA A 324 18.57 -4.92 6.44
N ALA A 325 18.82 -5.02 7.75
CA ALA A 325 18.01 -5.81 8.68
C ALA A 325 16.60 -5.26 8.96
N TYR A 326 16.43 -3.93 8.83
CA TYR A 326 15.19 -3.21 9.14
C TYR A 326 14.69 -2.44 7.92
N GLY A 327 14.43 -3.19 6.85
CA GLY A 327 14.03 -2.69 5.54
C GLY A 327 15.25 -2.25 4.72
N PRO A 328 15.09 -2.16 3.39
CA PRO A 328 16.17 -1.69 2.52
C PRO A 328 16.51 -0.23 2.85
N THR A 329 17.79 0.09 2.74
CA THR A 329 18.28 1.48 2.75
C THR A 329 17.73 2.24 1.55
N PHE A 330 17.43 3.53 1.71
CA PHE A 330 16.95 4.32 0.57
C PHE A 330 18.03 4.53 -0.50
N THR A 331 19.28 4.67 -0.10
CA THR A 331 20.44 4.88 -0.98
C THR A 331 21.40 3.70 -0.88
N GLU A 332 22.06 3.33 -1.98
CA GLU A 332 23.08 2.28 -1.94
C GLU A 332 24.17 2.56 -0.90
N GLN A 333 24.46 1.57 -0.06
CA GLN A 333 25.35 1.72 1.11
C GLN A 333 26.79 2.05 0.74
N ARG A 334 27.24 1.63 -0.47
CA ARG A 334 28.57 1.91 -0.98
C ARG A 334 28.80 3.37 -1.40
N HIS A 335 27.74 4.18 -1.52
CA HIS A 335 27.89 5.55 -1.99
C HIS A 335 28.64 6.40 -0.94
N PRO A 336 29.65 7.22 -1.30
CA PRO A 336 30.42 8.00 -0.33
C PRO A 336 29.60 8.99 0.51
N GLN A 337 28.43 9.40 0.00
CA GLN A 337 27.52 10.30 0.69
C GLN A 337 26.45 9.57 1.51
N PHE A 338 26.39 8.23 1.46
CA PHE A 338 25.47 7.44 2.28
C PHE A 338 25.66 7.79 3.76
N LYS A 339 24.57 8.16 4.44
CA LYS A 339 24.64 8.60 5.82
C LYS A 339 23.41 8.21 6.62
N ILE A 340 23.67 7.67 7.82
CA ILE A 340 22.67 7.57 8.89
C ILE A 340 22.99 8.66 9.92
N SER A 341 22.14 9.69 10.01
CA SER A 341 22.36 10.84 10.90
C SER A 341 21.17 11.05 11.82
N TYR A 342 21.47 11.36 13.08
CA TYR A 342 20.49 11.75 14.11
C TYR A 342 20.49 13.27 14.36
N ASP A 343 21.24 14.01 13.54
CA ASP A 343 21.40 15.46 13.61
C ASP A 343 20.83 16.13 12.35
N GLY A 344 20.63 17.44 12.42
CA GLY A 344 20.15 18.21 11.27
C GLY A 344 18.66 18.00 11.00
N HIS A 345 18.30 17.79 9.73
CA HIS A 345 16.93 17.59 9.29
C HIS A 345 16.38 16.24 9.77
N GLU A 346 15.15 16.18 10.28
CA GLU A 346 14.59 14.93 10.80
C GLU A 346 14.26 13.91 9.68
N CYS A 347 13.80 14.39 8.53
CA CYS A 347 13.39 13.56 7.39
C CYS A 347 14.52 13.43 6.36
N GLN A 348 15.61 12.73 6.67
CA GLN A 348 16.73 12.55 5.75
C GLN A 348 16.53 11.33 4.83
N TRP A 349 16.73 11.53 3.52
CA TRP A 349 16.60 10.51 2.46
C TRP A 349 17.94 10.17 1.78
N ASN A 350 19.06 10.20 2.51
CA ASN A 350 20.40 9.89 2.01
C ASN A 350 21.00 8.60 2.62
N GLY A 351 20.14 7.70 3.11
CA GLY A 351 20.58 6.45 3.73
C GLY A 351 19.52 5.70 4.55
N PRO A 352 18.75 6.35 5.44
CA PRO A 352 17.76 5.68 6.27
C PRO A 352 16.79 4.80 5.48
N SER A 353 16.26 3.75 6.11
CA SER A 353 15.11 3.06 5.55
C SER A 353 13.87 3.93 5.72
N TRP A 354 13.02 3.93 4.70
CA TRP A 354 11.74 4.63 4.70
C TRP A 354 10.63 3.63 4.36
N PRO A 355 9.60 3.48 5.21
CA PRO A 355 8.43 2.65 4.88
C PRO A 355 7.80 2.99 3.54
N LEU A 356 7.74 4.28 3.15
CA LEU A 356 7.22 4.70 1.84
C LEU A 356 7.99 4.04 0.69
N ALA A 357 9.31 4.22 0.63
CA ALA A 357 10.11 3.66 -0.45
C ALA A 357 10.12 2.13 -0.40
N THR A 358 10.18 1.55 0.80
CA THR A 358 10.11 0.10 1.00
C THR A 358 8.81 -0.48 0.43
N SER A 359 7.67 0.18 0.65
CA SER A 359 6.39 -0.21 0.05
C SER A 359 6.41 -0.13 -1.47
N VAL A 360 6.95 0.94 -2.06
CA VAL A 360 7.09 1.06 -3.52
C VAL A 360 7.95 -0.07 -4.08
N THR A 361 9.11 -0.31 -3.46
CA THR A 361 10.03 -1.39 -3.87
C THR A 361 9.39 -2.77 -3.76
N LEU A 362 8.67 -3.08 -2.68
CA LEU A 362 8.02 -4.38 -2.50
C LEU A 362 6.83 -4.59 -3.44
N THR A 363 6.06 -3.55 -3.76
CA THR A 363 5.03 -3.65 -4.81
C THR A 363 5.67 -3.89 -6.19
N ALA A 364 6.73 -3.14 -6.51
CA ALA A 364 7.51 -3.32 -7.74
C ALA A 364 8.14 -4.70 -7.83
N PHE A 365 8.64 -5.25 -6.72
CA PHE A 365 9.25 -6.57 -6.66
C PHE A 365 8.19 -7.67 -6.85
N ALA A 366 7.03 -7.51 -6.21
CA ALA A 366 5.91 -8.43 -6.44
C ALA A 366 5.46 -8.44 -7.90
N ASN A 367 5.49 -7.29 -8.58
CA ASN A 367 5.20 -7.19 -10.00
C ASN A 367 6.28 -7.86 -10.86
N LEU A 368 7.57 -7.61 -10.59
CA LEU A 368 8.69 -8.28 -11.26
C LEU A 368 8.49 -9.80 -11.25
N LEU A 369 8.28 -10.39 -10.08
CA LEU A 369 8.12 -11.85 -9.93
C LEU A 369 6.82 -12.42 -10.51
N ASN A 370 5.86 -11.57 -10.90
CA ASN A 370 4.58 -12.01 -11.45
C ASN A 370 4.46 -11.78 -12.96
N ASP A 371 5.10 -10.73 -13.47
CA ASP A 371 4.81 -10.15 -14.77
C ASP A 371 6.07 -10.10 -15.67
N TYR A 372 7.24 -10.47 -15.16
CA TYR A 372 8.52 -10.53 -15.88
C TYR A 372 9.17 -11.91 -15.78
N ASP A 373 9.85 -12.31 -16.85
CA ASP A 373 10.68 -13.53 -16.88
C ASP A 373 12.14 -13.15 -16.60
N GLN A 374 12.66 -13.62 -15.46
CA GLN A 374 14.01 -13.28 -14.97
C GLN A 374 14.46 -14.27 -13.89
N ASP A 375 15.78 -14.34 -13.68
CA ASP A 375 16.46 -15.22 -12.73
C ASP A 375 17.43 -14.49 -11.78
N ILE A 376 17.33 -13.15 -11.70
CA ILE A 376 18.21 -12.29 -10.89
C ILE A 376 17.85 -12.35 -9.41
N VAL A 377 16.56 -12.38 -9.11
CA VAL A 377 16.00 -12.45 -7.75
C VAL A 377 14.80 -13.38 -7.71
N ASP A 378 14.46 -13.91 -6.55
CA ASP A 378 13.38 -14.90 -6.43
C ASP A 378 12.40 -14.64 -5.27
N LYS A 379 11.56 -15.63 -4.98
CA LYS A 379 10.58 -15.57 -3.89
C LYS A 379 11.24 -15.50 -2.50
N GLU A 380 12.41 -16.10 -2.34
CA GLU A 380 13.16 -16.06 -1.08
C GLU A 380 13.67 -14.65 -0.83
N ASP A 381 14.21 -13.98 -1.85
CA ASP A 381 14.62 -12.58 -1.78
C ASP A 381 13.44 -11.64 -1.44
N TYR A 382 12.29 -11.85 -2.06
CA TYR A 382 11.05 -11.12 -1.73
C TYR A 382 10.65 -11.35 -0.27
N PHE A 383 10.67 -12.60 0.18
CA PHE A 383 10.31 -12.97 1.55
C PHE A 383 11.27 -12.33 2.56
N GLN A 384 12.58 -12.37 2.33
CA GLN A 384 13.58 -11.74 3.17
C GLN A 384 13.37 -10.23 3.27
N THR A 385 13.12 -9.56 2.14
CA THR A 385 12.81 -8.12 2.12
C THR A 385 11.52 -7.80 2.88
N MET A 386 10.48 -8.62 2.71
CA MET A 386 9.22 -8.52 3.48
C MET A 386 9.43 -8.73 4.99
N MET A 387 10.31 -9.65 5.40
CA MET A 387 10.63 -9.89 6.81
C MET A 387 11.40 -8.71 7.40
N ALA A 388 12.38 -8.17 6.67
CA ALA A 388 13.09 -6.94 7.07
C ALA A 388 12.10 -5.78 7.27
N TYR A 389 11.13 -5.61 6.36
CA TYR A 389 10.09 -4.58 6.50
C TYR A 389 9.11 -4.87 7.66
N THR A 390 8.78 -6.14 7.89
CA THR A 390 7.98 -6.55 9.06
C THR A 390 8.67 -6.17 10.36
N HIS A 391 10.00 -6.33 10.44
CA HIS A 391 10.80 -5.95 11.61
C HIS A 391 10.91 -4.44 11.82
N CYS A 392 10.65 -3.61 10.79
CA CYS A 392 10.53 -2.16 10.99
C CYS A 392 9.40 -1.82 11.96
N HIS A 393 8.31 -2.60 12.00
CA HIS A 393 7.05 -2.24 12.67
C HIS A 393 7.06 -2.45 14.19
N GLN A 394 8.13 -2.05 14.86
CA GLN A 394 8.28 -2.16 16.29
C GLN A 394 9.20 -1.07 16.85
N ARG A 395 9.12 -0.88 18.17
CA ARG A 395 10.01 0.02 18.91
C ARG A 395 10.35 -0.60 20.24
N LYS A 396 11.63 -0.58 20.59
CA LYS A 396 12.09 -0.91 21.94
C LYS A 396 11.91 0.30 22.86
N LYS A 397 11.15 0.14 23.94
CA LYS A 397 10.98 1.14 25.00
C LYS A 397 12.21 1.16 25.92
N ALA A 398 12.31 2.19 26.77
CA ALA A 398 13.45 2.36 27.68
C ALA A 398 13.56 1.25 28.74
N ASP A 399 12.43 0.64 29.11
CA ASP A 399 12.34 -0.53 29.98
C ASP A 399 12.71 -1.86 29.28
N GLY A 400 13.06 -1.81 27.99
CA GLY A 400 13.41 -2.98 27.18
C GLY A 400 12.24 -3.65 26.48
N MET A 401 10.99 -3.26 26.76
CA MET A 401 9.80 -3.84 26.13
C MET A 401 9.73 -3.47 24.65
N VAL A 402 9.46 -4.45 23.78
CA VAL A 402 9.22 -4.22 22.36
C VAL A 402 7.71 -4.07 22.12
N VAL A 403 7.31 -2.95 21.54
CA VAL A 403 5.91 -2.68 21.18
C VAL A 403 5.76 -2.50 19.68
N PRO A 404 4.58 -2.80 19.10
CA PRO A 404 4.26 -2.40 17.73
C PRO A 404 4.40 -0.88 17.58
N TRP A 405 5.02 -0.45 16.49
CA TRP A 405 5.24 0.97 16.21
C TRP A 405 5.44 1.18 14.71
N ILE A 406 5.00 2.32 14.19
CA ILE A 406 5.31 2.79 12.84
C ILE A 406 5.56 4.30 12.95
N ASP A 407 6.63 4.77 12.31
CA ASP A 407 7.05 6.17 12.30
C ASP A 407 7.61 6.56 10.93
N GLU A 408 8.18 7.75 10.81
CA GLU A 408 8.61 8.34 9.55
C GLU A 408 9.76 7.55 8.88
N ASN A 409 10.92 7.44 9.54
CA ASN A 409 12.10 6.73 9.03
C ASN A 409 12.90 6.04 10.14
N LEU A 410 13.73 5.07 9.77
CA LEU A 410 14.48 4.29 10.74
C LEU A 410 15.90 3.96 10.29
N ASN A 411 16.74 3.72 11.29
CA ASN A 411 18.06 3.18 11.12
C ASN A 411 17.92 1.75 10.57
N PRO A 412 18.39 1.48 9.34
CA PRO A 412 18.18 0.22 8.65
C PRO A 412 18.94 -0.96 9.30
N PHE A 413 19.88 -0.67 10.20
CA PHE A 413 20.70 -1.68 10.89
C PHE A 413 20.21 -1.97 12.31
N THR A 414 19.67 -0.97 13.00
CA THR A 414 19.28 -1.10 14.43
C THR A 414 17.77 -1.11 14.67
N GLY A 415 16.98 -0.64 13.70
CA GLY A 415 15.53 -0.50 13.84
C GLY A 415 15.09 0.73 14.66
N GLU A 416 16.02 1.62 15.02
CA GLU A 416 15.68 2.84 15.75
C GLU A 416 15.02 3.88 14.82
N TRP A 417 13.87 4.42 15.22
CA TRP A 417 13.17 5.47 14.50
C TRP A 417 13.90 6.82 14.59
N ILE A 418 14.59 7.21 13.51
CA ILE A 418 15.53 8.33 13.48
C ILE A 418 14.79 9.67 13.63
N SER A 419 13.76 9.92 12.82
CA SER A 419 12.94 11.15 12.89
C SER A 419 12.42 11.35 14.30
N ARG A 420 11.91 10.29 14.92
CA ARG A 420 11.40 10.30 16.29
C ARG A 420 12.49 10.68 17.30
N THR A 421 13.66 10.04 17.24
CA THR A 421 14.79 10.35 18.13
C THR A 421 15.24 11.79 17.96
N ARG A 422 15.35 12.28 16.72
CA ARG A 422 15.72 13.66 16.40
C ARG A 422 14.70 14.68 16.92
N LEU A 423 13.40 14.44 16.68
CA LEU A 423 12.30 15.34 17.06
C LEU A 423 12.11 15.43 18.56
N LYS A 424 12.31 14.32 19.29
CA LYS A 424 12.27 14.29 20.75
C LYS A 424 13.26 15.28 21.38
N GLN A 425 14.37 15.55 20.69
CA GLN A 425 15.46 16.40 21.16
C GLN A 425 15.50 17.77 20.46
N TRP A 426 14.43 18.19 19.76
CA TRP A 426 14.48 19.35 18.86
C TRP A 426 14.76 20.68 19.56
N LYS A 427 13.90 21.08 20.51
CA LYS A 427 13.98 22.39 21.18
C LYS A 427 14.28 22.20 22.66
N ASN A 428 15.50 22.54 23.09
CA ASN A 428 15.97 22.33 24.47
C ASN A 428 15.78 20.89 24.96
N GLY A 429 16.02 19.89 24.09
CA GLY A 429 15.83 18.48 24.43
C GLY A 429 14.36 18.05 24.54
N SER A 430 13.43 18.79 23.92
CA SER A 430 12.00 18.51 23.91
C SER A 430 11.38 18.59 22.51
N TRP A 431 10.17 18.04 22.38
CA TRP A 431 9.33 18.15 21.19
C TRP A 431 8.93 19.61 20.90
N ASP A 432 9.01 20.04 19.64
CA ASP A 432 8.58 21.37 19.21
C ASP A 432 7.17 21.32 18.58
N PRO A 433 6.18 22.07 19.10
CA PRO A 433 4.87 22.20 18.46
C PRO A 433 4.94 22.66 17.00
N LYS A 434 5.94 23.49 16.62
CA LYS A 434 6.14 23.92 15.23
C LYS A 434 6.57 22.80 14.29
N LYS A 435 7.07 21.69 14.86
CA LYS A 435 7.46 20.47 14.15
C LYS A 435 6.43 19.35 14.28
N GLY A 436 5.18 19.65 14.66
CA GLY A 436 4.09 18.68 14.78
C GLY A 436 3.86 18.15 16.20
N GLY A 437 4.64 18.62 17.19
CA GLY A 437 4.42 18.30 18.60
C GLY A 437 4.93 16.93 19.04
N LYS A 438 4.42 16.47 20.19
CA LYS A 438 4.83 15.22 20.83
C LYS A 438 4.51 14.04 19.91
N GLU A 439 5.51 13.23 19.62
CA GLU A 439 5.37 11.99 18.84
C GLU A 439 4.67 12.22 17.49
N ARG A 440 5.07 13.26 16.74
CA ARG A 440 4.47 13.63 15.44
C ARG A 440 4.22 12.42 14.53
N GLY A 441 5.26 11.60 14.35
CA GLY A 441 5.24 10.46 13.44
C GLY A 441 4.67 9.19 14.04
N LYS A 442 4.12 9.21 15.26
CA LYS A 442 3.45 8.03 15.79
C LYS A 442 2.24 7.64 14.92
N ASP A 443 2.15 6.34 14.64
CA ASP A 443 1.10 5.73 13.81
C ASP A 443 1.10 6.24 12.36
N TYR A 444 2.25 6.74 11.86
CA TYR A 444 2.35 7.40 10.56
C TYR A 444 1.77 6.60 9.38
N ASN A 445 0.87 7.22 8.63
CA ASN A 445 0.22 6.62 7.48
C ASN A 445 0.85 7.14 6.19
N HIS A 446 1.99 6.58 5.83
CA HIS A 446 2.78 7.03 4.67
C HIS A 446 3.33 5.86 3.84
N SER A 447 2.76 4.66 4.01
CA SER A 447 3.22 3.43 3.39
C SER A 447 2.11 2.38 3.35
N SER A 448 2.28 1.32 2.57
CA SER A 448 1.42 0.12 2.61
C SER A 448 2.14 -1.04 3.32
N TYR A 449 1.39 -1.99 3.87
CA TYR A 449 1.92 -3.26 4.37
C TYR A 449 0.92 -4.38 4.13
N ASN A 450 -0.34 -4.16 4.49
CA ASN A 450 -1.39 -5.17 4.32
C ASN A 450 -1.66 -5.45 2.84
N ASP A 451 -1.56 -4.44 1.98
CA ASP A 451 -1.61 -4.66 0.53
C ASP A 451 -0.50 -5.60 0.03
N LEU A 452 0.71 -5.53 0.60
CA LEU A 452 1.84 -6.38 0.23
C LEU A 452 1.64 -7.82 0.69
N ILE A 453 1.07 -8.01 1.89
CA ILE A 453 0.68 -9.33 2.38
C ILE A 453 -0.39 -9.93 1.45
N ILE A 454 -1.42 -9.16 1.10
CA ILE A 454 -2.54 -9.64 0.29
C ILE A 454 -2.09 -9.93 -1.15
N THR A 455 -1.33 -9.02 -1.77
CA THR A 455 -1.06 -9.08 -3.22
C THR A 455 0.28 -9.67 -3.62
N GLY A 456 1.23 -9.76 -2.69
CA GLY A 456 2.51 -10.39 -2.90
C GLY A 456 2.61 -11.71 -2.14
N LEU A 457 2.65 -11.66 -0.80
CA LEU A 457 2.94 -12.85 0.01
C LEU A 457 1.87 -13.95 -0.13
N VAL A 458 0.61 -13.61 0.08
CA VAL A 458 -0.55 -14.47 -0.23
C VAL A 458 -0.79 -14.51 -1.73
N GLY A 459 -0.58 -13.38 -2.41
CA GLY A 459 -0.47 -13.33 -3.86
C GLY A 459 -1.78 -13.13 -4.62
N LEU A 460 -2.84 -12.58 -4.01
CA LEU A 460 -4.04 -12.18 -4.75
C LEU A 460 -3.67 -11.09 -5.77
N ARG A 461 -3.91 -11.32 -7.06
CA ARG A 461 -3.60 -10.37 -8.14
C ARG A 461 -4.91 -9.75 -8.65
N PRO A 462 -5.26 -8.50 -8.28
CA PRO A 462 -6.47 -7.85 -8.78
C PRO A 462 -6.47 -7.71 -10.30
N ARG A 463 -7.62 -7.94 -10.93
CA ARG A 463 -7.79 -7.88 -12.38
C ARG A 463 -9.06 -7.14 -12.78
N ALA A 464 -9.01 -6.46 -13.92
CA ALA A 464 -10.15 -5.77 -14.51
C ALA A 464 -11.25 -6.72 -14.98
N ASP A 465 -10.88 -7.90 -15.50
CA ASP A 465 -11.78 -8.92 -16.04
C ASP A 465 -12.56 -9.73 -14.97
N GLY A 466 -12.24 -9.51 -13.69
CA GLY A 466 -12.88 -10.17 -12.56
C GLY A 466 -12.47 -11.61 -12.31
N GLN A 467 -11.49 -12.14 -13.04
CA GLN A 467 -10.90 -13.44 -12.70
C GLN A 467 -10.20 -13.35 -11.33
N VAL A 468 -10.33 -14.39 -10.52
CA VAL A 468 -9.55 -14.54 -9.30
C VAL A 468 -8.25 -15.23 -9.67
N VAL A 469 -7.13 -14.51 -9.52
CA VAL A 469 -5.78 -15.04 -9.73
C VAL A 469 -5.01 -14.93 -8.43
N VAL A 470 -4.41 -16.04 -8.00
CA VAL A 470 -3.56 -16.10 -6.81
C VAL A 470 -2.22 -16.67 -7.22
N ASN A 471 -1.14 -15.95 -6.95
CA ASN A 471 0.24 -16.41 -7.15
C ASN A 471 1.08 -16.08 -5.91
N PRO A 472 1.12 -16.99 -4.91
CA PRO A 472 1.82 -16.71 -3.66
C PRO A 472 3.31 -16.52 -3.90
N LEU A 473 3.87 -15.44 -3.34
CA LEU A 473 5.32 -15.21 -3.28
C LEU A 473 5.95 -15.76 -1.99
N LEU A 474 5.17 -16.46 -1.16
CA LEU A 474 5.71 -17.25 -0.06
C LEU A 474 6.57 -18.41 -0.61
N PRO A 475 7.85 -18.54 -0.22
CA PRO A 475 8.69 -19.66 -0.63
C PRO A 475 8.19 -20.99 -0.06
N ALA A 476 8.39 -22.07 -0.81
CA ALA A 476 7.98 -23.39 -0.37
C ALA A 476 8.73 -23.81 0.90
N GLY A 477 8.03 -24.41 1.86
CA GLY A 477 8.62 -24.89 3.12
C GLY A 477 8.76 -23.83 4.22
N GLN A 478 8.53 -22.54 3.92
CA GLN A 478 8.63 -21.47 4.94
C GLN A 478 7.51 -21.56 5.97
N TRP A 479 6.25 -21.70 5.54
CA TRP A 479 5.10 -21.88 6.43
C TRP A 479 4.33 -23.15 6.13
N ASP A 480 3.91 -23.86 7.19
CA ASP A 480 3.01 -25.01 7.05
C ASP A 480 1.55 -24.59 6.80
N TYR A 481 1.18 -23.35 7.14
CA TYR A 481 -0.15 -22.82 6.87
C TYR A 481 -0.18 -21.29 6.73
N PHE A 482 -1.19 -20.78 6.04
CA PHE A 482 -1.70 -19.40 6.21
C PHE A 482 -3.17 -19.35 5.79
N CYS A 483 -3.91 -18.36 6.27
CA CYS A 483 -5.24 -18.07 5.76
C CYS A 483 -5.46 -16.56 5.70
N LEU A 484 -5.79 -16.06 4.51
CA LEU A 484 -6.36 -14.74 4.29
C LEU A 484 -7.85 -14.94 4.03
N ASP A 485 -8.67 -14.41 4.92
CA ASP A 485 -10.11 -14.64 4.94
C ASP A 485 -10.86 -13.31 4.91
N ARG A 486 -12.16 -13.37 4.61
CA ARG A 486 -13.05 -12.20 4.62
C ARG A 486 -12.65 -11.11 3.60
N VAL A 487 -11.98 -11.45 2.50
CA VAL A 487 -11.53 -10.46 1.50
C VAL A 487 -12.70 -10.06 0.61
N SER A 488 -13.13 -8.79 0.68
CA SER A 488 -14.10 -8.28 -0.28
C SER A 488 -13.44 -8.00 -1.62
N TYR A 489 -13.74 -8.81 -2.62
CA TYR A 489 -13.23 -8.66 -3.99
C TYR A 489 -14.37 -8.75 -4.98
N ARG A 490 -14.66 -7.62 -5.64
CA ARG A 490 -15.67 -7.48 -6.68
C ARG A 490 -17.06 -7.97 -6.26
N GLY A 491 -17.45 -7.63 -5.04
CA GLY A 491 -18.76 -7.99 -4.45
C GLY A 491 -18.84 -9.40 -3.88
N ARG A 492 -17.74 -10.17 -3.91
CA ARG A 492 -17.63 -11.52 -3.37
C ARG A 492 -16.79 -11.53 -2.11
N ASP A 493 -16.99 -12.53 -1.26
CA ASP A 493 -16.12 -12.79 -0.11
C ASP A 493 -15.12 -13.92 -0.44
N LEU A 494 -13.83 -13.59 -0.49
CA LEU A 494 -12.78 -14.56 -0.79
C LEU A 494 -12.08 -15.06 0.46
N THR A 495 -11.76 -16.35 0.43
CA THR A 495 -10.83 -17.00 1.38
C THR A 495 -9.71 -17.65 0.57
N ILE A 496 -8.46 -17.30 0.88
CA ILE A 496 -7.25 -17.90 0.30
C ILE A 496 -6.48 -18.54 1.45
N LEU A 497 -6.29 -19.85 1.39
CA LEU A 497 -5.56 -20.57 2.42
C LEU A 497 -4.52 -21.52 1.83
N TRP A 498 -3.45 -21.71 2.57
CA TRP A 498 -2.49 -22.77 2.42
C TRP A 498 -2.55 -23.63 3.68
N ASP A 499 -2.69 -24.94 3.50
CA ASP A 499 -2.62 -25.90 4.59
C ASP A 499 -1.88 -27.15 4.11
N LYS A 500 -0.63 -27.31 4.56
CA LYS A 500 0.25 -28.39 4.12
C LYS A 500 -0.31 -29.77 4.46
N THR A 501 -0.92 -29.93 5.64
CA THR A 501 -1.43 -31.23 6.11
C THR A 501 -2.95 -31.34 5.95
N GLY A 502 -3.65 -30.22 5.81
CA GLY A 502 -5.11 -30.14 5.79
C GLY A 502 -5.74 -30.19 7.19
N GLU A 503 -4.92 -30.21 8.25
CA GLU A 503 -5.35 -30.37 9.63
C GLU A 503 -5.56 -29.03 10.34
N LYS A 504 -4.95 -27.93 9.86
CA LYS A 504 -5.08 -26.63 10.51
C LYS A 504 -6.48 -26.04 10.34
N TYR A 505 -7.04 -26.14 9.13
CA TYR A 505 -8.36 -25.54 8.82
C TYR A 505 -9.43 -26.58 8.47
N HIS A 506 -9.07 -27.86 8.32
CA HIS A 506 -9.99 -28.93 7.90
C HIS A 506 -10.74 -28.61 6.59
N LYS A 507 -10.10 -27.85 5.70
CA LYS A 507 -10.62 -27.50 4.34
C LYS A 507 -9.88 -28.26 3.23
N GLY A 508 -9.06 -29.24 3.60
CA GLY A 508 -8.23 -30.07 2.71
C GLY A 508 -6.83 -29.52 2.51
N LYS A 509 -5.94 -30.37 1.99
CA LYS A 509 -4.51 -30.07 1.75
C LYS A 509 -4.32 -29.06 0.61
N GLY A 510 -3.20 -28.35 0.66
CA GLY A 510 -2.67 -27.50 -0.40
C GLY A 510 -3.14 -26.04 -0.35
N LEU A 511 -2.85 -25.31 -1.43
CA LEU A 511 -3.38 -23.97 -1.69
C LEU A 511 -4.83 -24.09 -2.15
N ARG A 512 -5.73 -23.34 -1.53
CA ARG A 512 -7.16 -23.36 -1.82
C ARG A 512 -7.72 -21.95 -1.83
N VAL A 513 -8.55 -21.68 -2.82
CA VAL A 513 -9.21 -20.39 -3.02
C VAL A 513 -10.71 -20.62 -3.07
N PHE A 514 -11.43 -19.92 -2.20
CA PHE A 514 -12.88 -19.96 -2.10
C PHE A 514 -13.45 -18.59 -2.47
N ALA A 515 -14.59 -18.58 -3.15
CA ALA A 515 -15.45 -17.42 -3.32
C ALA A 515 -16.83 -17.75 -2.74
N ASP A 516 -17.31 -16.93 -1.81
CA ASP A 516 -18.56 -17.14 -1.06
C ASP A 516 -18.65 -18.56 -0.46
N GLY A 517 -17.53 -19.06 0.07
CA GLY A 517 -17.42 -20.41 0.66
C GLY A 517 -17.33 -21.56 -0.34
N ARG A 518 -17.45 -21.32 -1.65
CA ARG A 518 -17.29 -22.34 -2.70
C ARG A 518 -15.86 -22.37 -3.21
N LEU A 519 -15.26 -23.55 -3.31
CA LEU A 519 -13.92 -23.73 -3.89
C LEU A 519 -13.93 -23.35 -5.39
N VAL A 520 -13.09 -22.39 -5.77
CA VAL A 520 -12.96 -21.91 -7.17
C VAL A 520 -11.62 -22.22 -7.80
N ALA A 521 -10.58 -22.46 -6.99
CA ALA A 521 -9.27 -22.91 -7.44
C ALA A 521 -8.51 -23.64 -6.33
N SER A 522 -7.61 -24.54 -6.71
CA SER A 522 -6.72 -25.23 -5.77
C SER A 522 -5.45 -25.73 -6.43
N SER A 523 -4.38 -25.87 -5.67
CA SER A 523 -3.17 -26.59 -6.06
C SER A 523 -2.58 -27.35 -4.87
N PRO A 524 -1.96 -28.53 -5.07
CA PRO A 524 -1.19 -29.20 -4.02
C PRO A 524 0.05 -28.42 -3.55
N ARG A 525 0.49 -27.39 -4.29
CA ARG A 525 1.69 -26.58 -3.99
C ARG A 525 1.36 -25.08 -3.98
N LEU A 526 2.31 -24.27 -3.49
CA LEU A 526 2.27 -22.81 -3.58
C LEU A 526 2.69 -22.35 -4.98
N GLU A 527 1.75 -22.44 -5.92
CA GLU A 527 1.93 -22.03 -7.31
C GLU A 527 0.74 -21.18 -7.80
N ARG A 528 0.87 -20.58 -8.98
CA ARG A 528 -0.18 -19.75 -9.56
C ARG A 528 -1.44 -20.57 -9.84
N VAL A 529 -2.57 -20.12 -9.32
CA VAL A 529 -3.89 -20.68 -9.58
C VAL A 529 -4.85 -19.59 -10.05
N SER A 530 -5.85 -19.98 -10.84
CA SER A 530 -6.90 -19.06 -11.28
C SER A 530 -8.27 -19.74 -11.25
N GLY A 531 -9.30 -18.96 -10.96
CA GLY A 531 -10.68 -19.42 -10.89
C GLY A 531 -11.65 -18.32 -11.30
N LYS A 532 -12.85 -18.73 -11.71
CA LYS A 532 -13.97 -17.80 -11.87
C LYS A 532 -14.71 -17.74 -10.52
N PRO A 533 -14.93 -16.55 -9.95
CA PRO A 533 -15.62 -16.40 -8.68
C PRO A 533 -17.09 -16.83 -8.74
#